data_AF-A0A9D7Q271-F1
#
_entry.id   AF-A0A9D7Q271-F1
#
_cell.length_a   1.000
_cell.length_b   1.000
_cell.length_c   1.000
_cell.angle_alpha   90.00
_cell.angle_beta   90.00
_cell.angle_gamma   90.00
#
_symmetry.space_group_name_H-M   'P 1'
#
loop_
_entity.id
_entity.type
_entity.pdbx_description
1 polymer ?
#
loop_
_entity_poly.entity_id
_entity_poly.type
_entity_poly.pdbx_seq_one_letter_code
_entity_poly.pdbx_strand_id
1 'polypeptide(L)'
;MDDMVRMIISSSEEEKRQLVDTLEDFTRRGLIYYGMHISDAALLTCIVDTYEDEHFHLIDASDGGYALAAKELKQKISQGSVEL
;
A
#
# COMPACT_ATOMS: atom_id res chain seq x y z
N MET A 1 13.29 -8.98 8.12
CA MET A 1 12.45 -8.01 7.39
C MET A 1 12.01 -8.72 6.11
N ASP A 2 10.76 -8.55 5.67
CA ASP A 2 10.14 -9.34 4.60
C ASP A 2 10.27 -8.68 3.21
N ASP A 3 11.25 -7.80 3.02
CA ASP A 3 11.57 -7.03 1.80
C ASP A 3 10.38 -6.36 1.09
N MET A 4 9.26 -6.19 1.78
CA MET A 4 8.06 -5.53 1.28
C MET A 4 7.99 -4.07 1.71
N VAL A 5 7.62 -3.21 0.76
CA VAL A 5 7.26 -1.81 1.03
C VAL A 5 5.75 -1.69 1.18
N ARG A 6 5.30 -1.10 2.27
CA ARG A 6 3.89 -0.85 2.58
C ARG A 6 3.72 0.62 2.95
N MET A 7 2.86 1.33 2.22
CA MET A 7 2.69 2.76 2.38
C MET A 7 1.22 3.15 2.17
N ILE A 8 0.82 4.23 2.84
CA ILE A 8 -0.42 4.97 2.57
C ILE A 8 0.00 6.34 2.07
N ILE A 9 -0.54 6.73 0.92
CA ILE A 9 -0.12 7.93 0.21
C ILE A 9 -1.36 8.75 -0.10
N SER A 10 -1.41 9.98 0.41
CA SER A 10 -2.36 10.98 -0.07
C SER A 10 -1.87 11.50 -1.41
N SER A 11 -2.71 11.48 -2.43
CA SER A 11 -2.36 11.96 -3.77
C SER A 11 -3.57 12.59 -4.44
N SER A 12 -3.30 13.48 -5.40
CA SER A 12 -4.28 13.91 -6.38
C SER A 12 -4.56 12.81 -7.41
N GLU A 13 -5.64 12.96 -8.18
CA GLU A 13 -5.98 12.02 -9.25
C GLU A 13 -4.86 11.90 -10.31
N GLU A 14 -4.17 13.00 -10.58
CA GLU A 14 -3.05 13.04 -11.54
C GLU A 14 -1.83 12.26 -11.02
N GLU A 15 -1.42 12.51 -9.78
CA GLU A 15 -0.29 11.80 -9.15
C GLU A 15 -0.59 10.30 -9.01
N LYS A 16 -1.84 9.96 -8.65
CA LYS A 16 -2.30 8.56 -8.59
C LYS A 16 -2.18 7.87 -9.95
N ARG A 17 -2.59 8.55 -11.03
CA ARG A 17 -2.46 8.00 -12.39
C ARG A 17 -0.99 7.72 -12.73
N GLN A 18 -0.12 8.69 -12.49
CA GLN A 18 1.32 8.57 -12.76
C GLN A 18 1.96 7.42 -11.95
N LEU A 19 1.55 7.25 -10.69
CA LEU A 19 2.00 6.14 -9.85
C LEU A 19 1.56 4.79 -10.43
N VAL A 20 0.28 4.65 -10.78
CA VAL A 20 -0.24 3.41 -11.36
C VAL A 20 0.46 3.08 -12.68
N ASP A 21 0.64 4.07 -13.56
CA ASP A 21 1.34 3.88 -14.84
C ASP A 21 2.77 3.36 -14.64
N THR A 22 3.48 3.89 -13.64
CA THR A 22 4.85 3.48 -13.29
C THR A 22 4.89 2.06 -12.73
N LEU A 23 3.97 1.74 -11.81
CA LEU A 23 3.90 0.41 -11.21
C LEU A 23 3.55 -0.66 -12.25
N GLU A 24 2.60 -0.37 -13.14
CA GLU A 24 2.25 -1.25 -14.25
C GLU A 24 3.42 -1.42 -15.24
N ASP A 25 4.23 -0.39 -15.48
CA ASP A 25 5.48 -0.55 -16.27
C ASP A 25 6.45 -1.54 -15.62
N PHE A 26 6.69 -1.41 -14.32
CA PHE A 26 7.60 -2.30 -13.61
C PHE A 26 7.06 -3.73 -13.53
N THR A 27 5.75 -3.92 -13.37
CA THR A 27 5.13 -5.24 -13.42
C THR A 27 5.21 -5.85 -14.82
N ARG A 28 4.97 -5.09 -15.90
CA ARG A 28 5.17 -5.59 -17.29
C ARG A 28 6.61 -6.00 -17.57
N ARG A 29 7.58 -5.32 -16.98
CA ARG A 29 9.02 -5.64 -17.07
C ARG A 29 9.43 -6.80 -16.18
N GLY A 30 8.51 -7.35 -15.39
CA GLY A 30 8.76 -8.44 -14.45
C GLY A 30 9.69 -8.04 -13.30
N LEU A 31 9.63 -6.79 -12.85
CA LEU A 31 10.48 -6.30 -11.77
C LEU A 31 9.82 -6.35 -10.40
N ILE A 32 8.49 -6.14 -10.35
CA ILE A 32 7.74 -6.09 -9.10
C ILE A 32 6.37 -6.73 -9.26
N TYR A 33 5.85 -7.21 -8.13
CA TYR A 33 4.42 -7.30 -7.89
C TYR A 33 3.99 -6.16 -6.99
N TYR A 34 2.80 -5.62 -7.24
CA TYR A 34 2.19 -4.63 -6.37
C TYR A 34 0.69 -4.92 -6.23
N GLY A 35 0.10 -4.40 -5.16
CA GLY A 35 -1.35 -4.28 -5.01
C GLY A 35 -1.65 -2.93 -4.36
N MET A 36 -2.79 -2.36 -4.70
CA MET A 36 -3.18 -1.02 -4.25
C MET A 36 -4.66 -1.01 -3.91
N HIS A 37 -5.03 -0.18 -2.94
CA HIS A 37 -6.42 0.12 -2.68
C HIS A 37 -6.59 1.63 -2.58
N ILE A 38 -7.58 2.15 -3.30
CA ILE A 38 -7.93 3.57 -3.27
C ILE A 38 -9.01 3.74 -2.22
N SER A 39 -8.75 4.62 -1.27
CA SER A 39 -9.74 5.03 -0.27
C SER A 39 -9.93 6.53 -0.27
N ASP A 40 -11.10 6.97 0.21
CA ASP A 40 -11.46 8.37 0.35
C ASP A 40 -10.89 9.00 1.65
N ALA A 41 -10.51 8.18 2.62
CA ALA A 41 -9.95 8.60 3.88
C ALA A 41 -8.84 7.65 4.39
N ALA A 42 -8.02 8.19 5.29
CA ALA A 42 -7.09 7.42 6.10
C ALA A 42 -7.57 7.42 7.57
N LEU A 43 -7.47 6.26 8.22
CA LEU A 43 -7.72 6.08 9.64
C LEU A 43 -6.39 6.16 10.37
N LEU A 44 -6.31 7.10 11.31
CA LEU A 44 -5.17 7.26 12.20
C LEU A 44 -5.61 6.93 13.62
N THR A 45 -5.02 5.87 14.19
CA THR A 45 -5.20 5.51 15.59
C THR A 45 -3.93 5.87 16.36
N CYS A 46 -4.05 6.77 17.33
CA CYS A 46 -2.98 7.06 18.27
C CYS A 46 -3.13 6.14 19.48
N ILE A 47 -2.13 5.30 19.74
CA ILE A 47 -1.96 4.66 21.05
C ILE A 47 -1.00 5.53 21.85
N VAL A 48 -1.49 6.06 22.97
CA VAL A 48 -0.73 6.91 23.88
C VAL A 48 -0.60 6.13 25.19
N ASP A 49 0.63 5.71 25.53
CA ASP A 49 0.89 4.91 26.74
C ASP A 49 1.16 5.82 27.95
N THR A 50 1.88 6.93 27.74
CA THR A 50 2.06 8.01 28.72
C THR A 50 1.97 9.37 28.04
N TYR A 51 1.58 10.41 28.77
CA TYR A 51 1.37 11.77 28.22
C TYR A 51 2.64 12.43 27.66
N GLU A 52 3.84 11.93 27.98
CA GLU A 52 5.06 12.70 27.75
C GLU A 52 5.87 12.29 26.51
N ASP A 53 6.03 11.02 26.11
CA ASP A 53 7.00 10.77 25.00
C ASP A 53 6.79 9.51 24.11
N GLU A 54 5.80 8.64 24.36
CA GLU A 54 5.60 7.43 23.53
C GLU A 54 4.23 7.38 22.86
N HIS A 55 4.17 7.87 21.63
CA HIS A 55 2.98 7.82 20.77
C HIS A 55 3.21 6.84 19.61
N PHE A 56 2.37 5.81 19.53
CA PHE A 56 2.32 4.94 18.36
C PHE A 56 1.19 5.39 17.45
N HIS A 57 1.55 5.84 16.24
CA HIS A 57 0.59 6.17 15.19
C HIS A 57 0.40 4.96 14.28
N LEU A 58 -0.76 4.32 14.39
CA LEU A 58 -1.22 3.31 13.46
C LEU A 58 -2.01 3.99 12.35
N ILE A 59 -1.54 3.87 11.12
CA ILE A 59 -2.15 4.48 9.95
C ILE A 59 -2.60 3.34 9.02
N ASP A 60 -3.89 3.31 8.69
CA ASP A 60 -4.47 2.48 7.63
C ASP A 60 -5.39 3.32 6.74
N ALA A 61 -5.76 2.84 5.56
CA ALA A 61 -6.85 3.43 4.78
C ALA A 61 -8.22 2.96 5.31
N SER A 62 -9.28 3.74 5.10
CA SER A 62 -10.65 3.28 5.38
C SER A 62 -11.04 2.06 4.53
N ASP A 63 -12.15 1.40 4.91
CA ASP A 63 -12.81 0.34 4.16
C ASP A 63 -11.95 -0.89 3.79
N GLY A 64 -10.90 -1.14 4.57
CA GLY A 64 -10.08 -2.35 4.50
C GLY A 64 -8.68 -2.15 3.94
N GLY A 65 -8.33 -0.94 3.48
CA GLY A 65 -6.95 -0.49 3.22
C GLY A 65 -5.94 -1.56 2.81
N TYR A 66 -4.98 -1.84 3.69
CA TYR A 66 -3.93 -2.84 3.41
C TYR A 66 -4.46 -4.25 3.12
N ALA A 67 -5.58 -4.67 3.71
CA ALA A 67 -6.14 -6.00 3.45
C ALA A 67 -6.63 -6.15 2.00
N LEU A 68 -7.24 -5.09 1.45
CA LEU A 68 -7.70 -5.07 0.06
C LEU A 68 -6.52 -4.93 -0.91
N ALA A 69 -5.54 -4.08 -0.61
CA ALA A 69 -4.31 -3.99 -1.40
C ALA A 69 -3.56 -5.33 -1.43
N ALA A 70 -3.48 -6.03 -0.29
CA ALA A 70 -2.85 -7.36 -0.21
C ALA A 70 -3.62 -8.43 -0.99
N LYS A 71 -4.95 -8.31 -1.11
CA LYS A 71 -5.75 -9.21 -1.93
C LYS A 71 -5.39 -9.10 -3.40
N GLU A 72 -5.30 -7.87 -3.93
CA GLU A 72 -4.84 -7.64 -5.31
C GLU A 72 -3.42 -8.16 -5.52
N LEU A 73 -2.50 -7.84 -4.61
CA LEU A 73 -1.10 -8.29 -4.68
C LEU A 73 -1.02 -9.82 -4.77
N LYS A 74 -1.72 -10.54 -3.90
CA LYS A 74 -1.73 -12.01 -3.88
C LYS A 74 -2.33 -12.60 -5.15
N GLN A 75 -3.37 -11.96 -5.71
CA GLN A 75 -3.94 -12.36 -6.99
C GLN A 75 -2.90 -12.20 -8.12
N LYS A 76 -2.23 -11.05 -8.19
CA LYS A 76 -1.18 -10.78 -9.18
C LYS A 76 0.00 -11.76 -9.05
N ILE A 77 0.45 -12.06 -7.83
CA ILE A 77 1.50 -13.07 -7.58
C ILE A 77 1.05 -14.46 -8.04
N SER A 78 -0.19 -14.87 -7.74
CA SER A 78 -0.69 -16.20 -8.11
C SER A 78 -0.85 -16.40 -9.62
N GLN A 79 -0.95 -15.32 -10.38
CA GLN A 79 -1.18 -15.30 -11.82
C GLN A 79 0.09 -14.98 -12.63
N GLY A 80 1.13 -14.46 -11.96
CA GLY A 80 2.30 -13.91 -12.61
C GLY A 80 3.51 -14.84 -12.66
N SER A 81 4.43 -14.52 -13.58
CA SER A 81 5.69 -15.24 -13.81
C SER A 81 6.92 -14.41 -13.42
N VAL A 82 6.77 -13.34 -12.64
CA VAL A 82 7.94 -12.62 -12.10
C VAL A 82 8.73 -13.60 -11.24
N GLU A 83 9.96 -13.87 -11.66
CA GLU A 83 10.91 -14.65 -10.88
C GLU A 83 11.34 -13.80 -9.69
N LEU A 84 10.91 -14.20 -8.49
CA LEU A 84 11.34 -13.63 -7.21
C LEU A 84 12.77 -14.05 -6.88
#